data_AF-A0A7X9I7N9-F1
#
_entry.id   AF-A0A7X9I7N9-F1
#
_cell.length_a   1.000
_cell.length_b   1.000
_cell.length_c   1.000
_cell.angle_alpha   90.00
_cell.angle_beta   90.00
_cell.angle_gamma   90.00
#
_symmetry.space_group_name_H-M   'P 1'
#
loop_
_entity.id
_entity.type
_entity.pdbx_description
1 polymer ?
#
loop_
_entity_poly.entity_id
_entity_poly.type
_entity_poly.pdbx_seq_one_letter_code
_entity_poly.pdbx_strand_id
1 'polypeptide(L)' 'MHSEPVLATDVDHKVPLSSGGTHADTNLEGMCHSCHSRKTALNDGGFGNQKIDHQRGGA' A
#
# COMPACT_ATOMS: atom_id res chain seq x y z
N MET A 1 6.46 -7.73 10.48
CA MET A 1 7.67 -7.22 9.80
C MET A 1 8.58 -8.42 9.56
N HIS A 2 9.20 -8.52 8.39
CA HIS A 2 10.16 -9.61 8.13
C HIS A 2 11.47 -9.28 8.85
N SER A 3 12.09 -10.29 9.45
CA SER A 3 13.41 -10.17 10.10
C SER A 3 14.56 -10.22 9.08
N GLU A 4 14.33 -10.83 7.91
CA GLU A 4 15.25 -10.92 6.78
C GLU A 4 14.56 -10.44 5.51
N PRO A 5 15.30 -9.95 4.49
CA PRO A 5 14.71 -9.51 3.24
C PRO A 5 14.06 -10.69 2.49
N VAL A 6 12.85 -10.47 2.00
CA VAL A 6 12.12 -11.41 1.14
C VAL A 6 12.02 -10.79 -0.25
N LEU A 7 12.09 -11.61 -1.30
CA LEU A 7 12.01 -11.14 -2.67
C LEU A 7 10.70 -10.39 -2.92
N ALA A 8 10.83 -9.27 -3.63
CA ALA A 8 9.68 -8.58 -4.20
C ALA A 8 9.14 -9.40 -5.36
N THR A 9 7.84 -9.66 -5.35
CA THR A 9 7.14 -10.44 -6.39
C THR A 9 6.02 -9.64 -7.04
N ASP A 10 5.54 -8.60 -6.35
CA ASP A 10 4.45 -7.74 -6.80
C ASP A 10 4.94 -6.29 -6.88
N VAL A 11 4.38 -5.52 -7.81
CA VAL A 11 4.58 -4.08 -7.94
C VAL A 11 3.37 -3.36 -7.36
N ASP A 12 3.63 -2.33 -6.57
CA ASP A 12 2.61 -1.58 -5.85
C ASP A 12 2.82 -0.07 -5.97
N HIS A 13 1.76 0.71 -5.80
CA HIS A 13 1.81 2.17 -5.84
C HIS A 13 2.08 2.74 -4.45
N LYS A 14 3.18 3.48 -4.27
CA LYS A 14 3.50 4.18 -3.01
C LYS A 14 2.34 5.07 -2.55
N VAL A 15 1.83 5.89 -3.46
CA VAL A 15 0.56 6.62 -3.32
C VAL A 15 -0.50 5.90 -4.15
N PRO A 16 -1.60 5.42 -3.53
CA PRO A 16 -2.68 4.77 -4.26
C PRO A 16 -3.30 5.69 -5.31
N LEU A 17 -3.74 5.13 -6.44
CA LEU A 17 -4.39 5.89 -7.52
C LEU A 17 -5.64 6.63 -7.02
N SER A 18 -6.41 6.01 -6.12
CA SER A 18 -7.61 6.64 -5.52
C SER A 18 -7.30 7.88 -4.67
N SER A 19 -6.04 8.03 -4.27
CA SER A 19 -5.54 9.15 -3.47
C SER A 19 -4.68 10.11 -4.31
N GLY A 20 -4.77 10.02 -5.64
CA GLY A 20 -4.03 10.89 -6.58
C GLY A 20 -2.65 10.37 -6.99
N GLY A 21 -2.35 9.09 -6.73
CA GLY A 21 -1.15 8.44 -7.23
C GLY A 21 -1.09 8.35 -8.76
N THR A 22 0.11 8.11 -9.29
CA THR A 22 0.34 7.95 -10.74
C THR A 22 1.00 6.61 -11.06
N HIS A 23 1.00 6.21 -12.33
CA HIS A 23 1.74 5.02 -12.80
C HIS A 23 3.22 5.31 -13.12
N ALA A 24 3.74 6.47 -12.72
CA ALA A 24 5.16 6.78 -12.94
C ALA A 24 6.04 5.85 -12.11
N ASP A 25 7.19 5.44 -12.64
CA ASP A 25 8.15 4.55 -11.96
C ASP A 25 8.57 5.07 -10.57
N THR A 26 8.57 6.40 -10.39
CA THR A 26 8.86 7.04 -9.11
C THR A 26 7.81 6.73 -8.03
N ASN A 27 6.56 6.46 -8.43
CA ASN A 27 5.45 6.07 -7.57
C ASN A 27 5.28 4.54 -7.45
N LEU A 28 6.10 3.74 -8.14
CA LEU A 28 6.04 2.29 -8.04
C LEU A 28 7.09 1.77 -7.03
N GLU A 29 6.74 0.71 -6.31
CA GLU A 29 7.65 -0.02 -5.42
C GLU A 29 7.46 -1.53 -5.54
N GLY A 30 8.55 -2.29 -5.39
CA GLY A 30 8.50 -3.75 -5.34
C GLY A 30 8.22 -4.23 -3.92
N MET A 31 7.21 -5.08 -3.75
CA MET A 31 6.82 -5.64 -2.46
C MET A 31 6.74 -7.17 -2.54
N CYS A 32 7.03 -7.84 -1.42
CA CYS A 32 6.70 -9.25 -1.30
C CYS A 32 5.18 -9.42 -1.19
N HIS A 33 4.67 -10.55 -1.66
CA HIS A 33 3.23 -10.81 -1.71
C HIS A 33 2.48 -10.59 -0.39
N SER A 34 3.04 -11.04 0.74
CA SER A 34 2.41 -10.88 2.05
C SER A 34 2.34 -9.42 2.51
N CYS A 35 3.32 -8.60 2.15
CA CYS A 35 3.32 -7.17 2.49
C CYS A 35 2.31 -6.43 1.61
N HIS A 36 2.28 -6.74 0.32
CA HIS A 36 1.34 -6.16 -0.64
C HIS A 36 -0.11 -6.47 -0.23
N SER A 37 -0.44 -7.74 0.01
CA SER A 37 -1.78 -8.16 0.47
C SER A 37 -2.22 -7.44 1.76
N ARG A 38 -1.31 -7.28 2.73
CA ARG A 38 -1.59 -6.54 3.98
C ARG A 38 -1.88 -5.06 3.73
N LYS A 39 -1.12 -4.39 2.85
CA LYS A 39 -1.35 -2.98 2.51
C LYS A 39 -2.72 -2.80 1.86
N THR A 40 -3.04 -3.66 0.89
CA THR A 40 -4.33 -3.65 0.21
C THR A 40 -5.50 -3.79 1.20
N ALA A 41 -5.38 -4.72 2.16
CA ALA A 41 -6.42 -4.96 3.15
C ALA A 41 -6.59 -3.83 4.18
N LEU A 42 -5.50 -3.16 4.59
CA LEU A 42 -5.52 -2.15 5.65
C LEU A 42 -5.72 -0.71 5.14
N ASN A 43 -5.12 -0.40 3.99
CA ASN A 43 -4.92 0.99 3.57
C ASN A 43 -5.65 1.30 2.26
N ASP A 44 -5.70 0.34 1.33
CA ASP A 44 -6.25 0.59 -0.01
C ASP A 44 -7.72 0.18 -0.14
N GLY A 45 -8.32 -0.34 0.93
CA GLY A 45 -9.73 -0.73 1.00
C GLY A 45 -10.07 -2.00 0.21
N GLY A 46 -9.08 -2.85 -0.08
CA GLY A 46 -9.30 -4.14 -0.71
C GLY A 46 -10.25 -5.02 0.10
N PHE A 47 -11.09 -5.79 -0.61
CA PHE A 47 -12.12 -6.69 -0.06
C PHE A 47 -13.35 -5.99 0.57
N GLY A 48 -13.59 -4.71 0.29
CA GLY A 48 -14.78 -3.99 0.78
C GLY A 48 -14.62 -3.40 2.18
N ASN A 49 -13.39 -3.36 2.70
CA ASN A 49 -13.08 -2.70 3.96
C ASN A 49 -12.99 -1.18 3.78
N GLN A 50 -13.56 -0.41 4.72
CA GLN A 50 -13.45 1.05 4.71
C GLN A 50 -11.99 1.46 4.88
N LYS A 51 -11.51 2.32 3.98
CA LYS A 51 -10.18 2.92 4.03
C LYS A 51 -10.05 3.71 5.34
N ILE A 52 -9.12 3.28 6.19
CA ILE A 52 -8.86 3.95 7.47
C ILE A 52 -8.09 5.24 7.15
N ASP A 53 -8.84 6.35 7.04
CA ASP A 53 -8.26 7.68 6.90
C ASP A 53 -7.46 8.02 8.17
N HIS A 54 -6.14 7.87 8.10
CA HIS A 54 -5.22 8.24 9.17
C HIS A 54 -4.98 9.76 9.19
N GLN A 55 -6.05 10.56 9.28
CA GLN A 55 -5.92 11.95 9.71
C GLN A 55 -5.69 11.98 11.22
N ARG A 56 -4.43 12.23 11.61
CA ARG A 56 -4.07 12.59 12.98
C ARG A 56 -4.57 14.01 13.26
N GLY A 57 -5.60 14.13 14.10
CA GLY A 57 -5.84 15.19 15.09
C GLY A 57 -5.97 16.66 14.64
N GLY A 58 -7.07 17.31 15.02
CA GLY A 58 -7.15 18.78 15.09
C GLY A 58 -8.55 19.36 15.31
N ALA A 59 -8.97 19.45 16.59
CA ALA A 59 -9.86 20.42 17.26
C ALA A 59 -10.78 19.75 18.30
#